data_AF-A0A4Y9YJ18-F1
#
_entry.id   AF-A0A4Y9YJ18-F1
#
_cell.length_a   1.000
_cell.length_b   1.000
_cell.length_c   1.000
_cell.angle_alpha   90.00
_cell.angle_beta   90.00
_cell.angle_gamma   90.00
#
_symmetry.space_group_name_H-M   'P 1'
#
loop_
_entity.id
_entity.type
_entity.pdbx_description
1 polymer ?
#
loop_
_entity_poly.entity_id
_entity_poly.type
_entity_poly.pdbx_seq_one_letter_code
_entity_poly.pdbx_strand_id
1 'polypeptide(L)'
;MSSSISKLLIPLHVQYIQSLGESKDDLLYHLTAHLRMNAIYWGLTALNIMQHKDALSRTEMIDFVVSCWDDEAGAFGAHPDHDAHLHATLSAIQILIMQDALDRVDVDRVVKFILSLQQPSGVFAGDQWGEVDTRFLYCAVNALSLLGRLHELDVEKTVGYLRQCRNFDGGFGAVAGAESHAAMVFVCTAALAILDRLDEIDQETLGWWLAERQLPNGGLNGRPEKLEDETEHGGIADRPGDQPDVFHTHFGVAGLSLLGYPGLADLDPVYCMPAKIIERMGLRRDWEALPRKTE
;
A
#
# COMPACT_ATOMS: atom_id res chain seq x y z
N MET A 1 5.51 19.64 30.50
CA MET A 1 4.43 18.73 30.95
C MET A 1 4.71 17.39 30.30
N SER A 2 4.84 16.32 31.09
CA SER A 2 4.98 14.96 30.53
C SER A 2 3.64 14.61 29.88
N SER A 3 3.57 14.71 28.54
CA SER A 3 2.46 14.14 27.79
C SER A 3 2.68 12.64 27.83
N SER A 4 1.83 11.91 28.58
CA SER A 4 1.78 10.46 28.44
C SER A 4 1.38 10.18 27.01
N ILE A 5 2.14 9.33 26.31
CA ILE A 5 1.77 8.87 24.97
C ILE A 5 0.40 8.19 25.08
N SER A 6 -0.58 8.65 24.29
CA SER A 6 -1.89 7.99 24.22
C SER A 6 -1.69 6.54 23.79
N LYS A 7 -2.21 5.60 24.59
CA LYS A 7 -1.98 4.18 24.40
C LYS A 7 -2.78 3.66 23.20
N LEU A 8 -2.09 3.10 22.21
CA LEU A 8 -2.68 2.33 21.12
C LEU A 8 -3.40 1.09 21.68
N LEU A 9 -4.69 0.94 21.36
CA LEU A 9 -5.55 -0.13 21.88
C LEU A 9 -5.47 -1.38 21.00
N ILE A 10 -4.27 -1.97 20.89
CA ILE A 10 -3.99 -3.11 20.00
C ILE A 10 -5.06 -4.22 20.06
N PRO A 11 -5.52 -4.70 21.24
CA PRO A 11 -6.55 -5.74 21.29
C PRO A 11 -7.85 -5.38 20.59
N LEU A 12 -8.26 -4.10 20.64
CA LEU A 12 -9.48 -3.63 19.97
C LEU A 12 -9.29 -3.56 18.45
N HIS A 13 -8.11 -3.14 17.97
CA HIS A 13 -7.81 -3.13 16.54
C HIS A 13 -7.74 -4.55 15.96
N VAL A 14 -7.16 -5.51 16.70
CA VAL A 14 -7.14 -6.92 16.31
C VAL A 14 -8.57 -7.48 16.23
N GLN A 15 -9.39 -7.25 17.27
CA GLN A 15 -10.78 -7.68 17.29
C GLN A 15 -11.60 -7.06 16.15
N TYR A 16 -11.40 -5.77 15.87
CA TYR A 16 -12.03 -5.08 14.75
C TYR A 16 -11.72 -5.77 13.42
N ILE A 17 -10.44 -6.03 13.12
CA ILE A 17 -10.02 -6.70 11.88
C ILE A 17 -10.65 -8.09 11.75
N GLN A 18 -10.72 -8.86 12.84
CA GLN A 18 -11.36 -10.18 12.84
C GLN A 18 -12.85 -10.10 12.52
N SER A 19 -13.57 -9.13 13.08
CA SER A 19 -15.01 -8.97 12.91
C SER A 19 -15.44 -8.62 11.47
N LEU A 20 -14.56 -8.04 10.66
CA LEU A 20 -14.85 -7.67 9.26
C LEU A 20 -15.19 -8.88 8.37
N GLY A 21 -14.78 -10.09 8.77
CA GLY A 21 -15.09 -11.34 8.07
C GLY A 21 -16.37 -12.05 8.51
N GLU A 22 -17.02 -11.59 9.59
CA GLU A 22 -18.14 -12.30 10.23
C GLU A 22 -19.49 -11.98 9.58
N SER A 23 -19.68 -10.74 9.11
CA SER A 23 -20.96 -10.27 8.55
C SER A 23 -21.07 -10.51 7.04
N LYS A 24 -21.24 -11.78 6.62
CA LYS A 24 -21.33 -12.16 5.20
C LYS A 24 -22.70 -11.94 4.55
N ASP A 25 -23.76 -11.78 5.37
CA ASP A 25 -25.15 -11.65 4.90
C ASP A 25 -25.63 -10.19 4.83
N ASP A 26 -24.76 -9.22 5.09
CA ASP A 26 -25.10 -7.79 5.07
C ASP A 26 -24.98 -7.20 3.65
N LEU A 27 -25.85 -6.25 3.30
CA LEU A 27 -25.76 -5.49 2.06
C LEU A 27 -24.39 -4.80 1.93
N LEU A 28 -23.85 -4.28 3.04
CA LEU A 28 -22.55 -3.62 3.04
C LEU A 28 -21.41 -4.58 2.65
N TYR A 29 -21.54 -5.87 2.99
CA TYR A 29 -20.57 -6.88 2.58
C TYR A 29 -20.52 -7.00 1.05
N HIS A 30 -21.68 -7.07 0.40
CA HIS A 30 -21.72 -7.16 -1.05
C HIS A 30 -21.28 -5.87 -1.75
N LEU A 31 -21.64 -4.70 -1.21
CA LEU A 31 -21.24 -3.40 -1.76
C LEU A 31 -19.73 -3.15 -1.70
N THR A 32 -19.01 -3.83 -0.79
CA THR A 32 -17.55 -3.69 -0.62
C THR A 32 -16.75 -4.81 -1.29
N ALA A 33 -17.38 -5.68 -2.09
CA ALA A 33 -16.70 -6.78 -2.80
C ALA A 33 -15.50 -6.29 -3.64
N HIS A 34 -15.64 -5.15 -4.32
CA HIS A 34 -14.60 -4.52 -5.13
C HIS A 34 -13.35 -4.06 -4.34
N LEU A 35 -13.38 -4.10 -3.01
CA LEU A 35 -12.25 -3.77 -2.14
C LEU A 35 -11.65 -4.97 -1.41
N ARG A 36 -12.25 -6.17 -1.54
CA ARG A 36 -12.05 -7.29 -0.60
C ARG A 36 -10.60 -7.79 -0.55
N MET A 37 -9.97 -8.02 -1.70
CA MET A 37 -8.57 -8.40 -1.78
C MET A 37 -7.66 -7.40 -1.06
N ASN A 38 -7.87 -6.10 -1.32
CA ASN A 38 -7.08 -5.04 -0.70
C ASN A 38 -7.34 -4.94 0.81
N ALA A 39 -8.59 -5.13 1.24
CA ALA A 39 -8.97 -5.16 2.65
C ALA A 39 -8.25 -6.26 3.44
N ILE A 40 -8.09 -7.45 2.84
CA ILE A 40 -7.33 -8.55 3.46
C ILE A 40 -5.85 -8.18 3.57
N TYR A 41 -5.26 -7.59 2.52
CA TYR A 41 -3.87 -7.12 2.56
C TYR A 41 -3.66 -6.07 3.66
N TRP A 42 -4.53 -5.05 3.74
CA TRP A 42 -4.46 -4.00 4.76
C TRP A 42 -4.58 -4.58 6.17
N GLY A 43 -5.59 -5.43 6.41
CA GLY A 43 -5.80 -6.09 7.69
C GLY A 43 -4.61 -6.98 8.10
N LEU A 44 -4.13 -7.83 7.20
CA LEU A 44 -2.99 -8.71 7.45
C LEU A 44 -1.71 -7.92 7.75
N THR A 45 -1.47 -6.84 7.02
CA THR A 45 -0.28 -6.00 7.24
C THR A 45 -0.37 -5.26 8.58
N ALA A 46 -1.53 -4.68 8.91
CA ALA A 46 -1.77 -4.06 10.21
C ALA A 46 -1.55 -5.04 11.37
N LEU A 47 -2.05 -6.27 11.24
CA LEU A 47 -1.83 -7.35 12.20
C LEU A 47 -0.34 -7.71 12.33
N ASN A 48 0.41 -7.77 11.24
CA ASN A 48 1.86 -8.01 11.31
C ASN A 48 2.59 -6.87 12.04
N ILE A 49 2.26 -5.61 11.76
CA ILE A 49 2.86 -4.44 12.45
C ILE A 49 2.54 -4.50 13.95
N MET A 50 1.31 -4.86 14.31
CA MET A 50 0.89 -5.04 15.71
C MET A 50 1.37 -6.35 16.35
N GLN A 51 2.15 -7.19 15.64
CA GLN A 51 2.66 -8.48 16.12
C GLN A 51 1.58 -9.55 16.41
N HIS A 52 0.48 -9.50 15.67
CA HIS A 52 -0.68 -10.41 15.75
C HIS A 52 -0.98 -11.10 14.40
N LYS A 53 0.05 -11.49 13.64
CA LYS A 53 -0.09 -12.08 12.30
C LYS A 53 -1.02 -13.31 12.22
N ASP A 54 -1.16 -14.06 13.32
CA ASP A 54 -1.94 -15.30 13.39
C ASP A 54 -3.41 -15.05 13.80
N ALA A 55 -3.85 -13.80 13.87
CA ALA A 55 -5.23 -13.44 14.23
C ALA A 55 -6.26 -13.79 13.14
N LEU A 56 -5.81 -14.01 11.89
CA LEU A 56 -6.64 -14.45 10.76
C LEU A 56 -6.21 -15.84 10.29
N SER A 57 -7.15 -16.62 9.77
CA SER A 57 -6.86 -17.96 9.25
C SER A 57 -6.00 -17.89 8.00
N ARG A 58 -4.76 -18.41 8.07
CA ARG A 58 -3.86 -18.52 6.92
C ARG A 58 -4.51 -19.25 5.74
N THR A 59 -5.16 -20.37 6.01
CA THR A 59 -5.79 -21.20 4.98
C THR A 59 -6.91 -20.44 4.28
N GLU A 60 -7.81 -19.81 5.03
CA GLU A 60 -8.93 -19.06 4.44
C GLU A 60 -8.44 -17.85 3.62
N MET A 61 -7.39 -17.16 4.07
CA MET A 61 -6.79 -16.06 3.30
C MET A 61 -6.21 -16.56 1.97
N ILE A 62 -5.44 -17.65 1.97
CA ILE A 62 -4.86 -18.22 0.74
C ILE A 62 -5.97 -18.72 -0.19
N ASP A 63 -6.97 -19.41 0.33
CA ASP A 63 -8.08 -19.94 -0.46
C ASP A 63 -8.91 -18.80 -1.08
N PHE A 64 -9.11 -17.69 -0.36
CA PHE A 64 -9.75 -16.50 -0.91
C PHE A 64 -8.90 -15.85 -2.02
N VAL A 65 -7.59 -15.71 -1.82
CA VAL A 65 -6.71 -15.14 -2.85
C VAL A 65 -6.79 -15.97 -4.13
N VAL A 66 -6.67 -17.30 -4.02
CA VAL A 66 -6.72 -18.22 -5.16
C VAL A 66 -8.09 -18.21 -5.84
N SER A 67 -9.20 -18.03 -5.10
CA SER A 67 -10.53 -17.95 -5.70
C SER A 67 -10.80 -16.65 -6.47
N CYS A 68 -9.95 -15.64 -6.32
CA CYS A 68 -9.99 -14.40 -7.10
C CYS A 68 -9.15 -14.46 -8.40
N TRP A 69 -8.63 -15.63 -8.76
CA TRP A 69 -7.85 -15.81 -9.98
C TRP A 69 -8.72 -15.65 -11.23
N ASP A 70 -8.32 -14.75 -12.10
CA ASP A 70 -8.88 -14.58 -13.44
C ASP A 70 -8.02 -15.36 -14.43
N ASP A 71 -8.56 -16.47 -14.94
CA ASP A 71 -7.84 -17.34 -15.88
C ASP A 71 -7.74 -16.75 -17.30
N GLU A 72 -8.56 -15.78 -17.68
CA GLU A 72 -8.41 -15.15 -19.00
C GLU A 72 -7.23 -14.17 -18.98
N ALA A 73 -7.15 -13.36 -17.93
CA ALA A 73 -6.06 -12.40 -17.75
C ALA A 73 -4.75 -13.04 -17.26
N GLY A 74 -4.83 -14.10 -16.44
CA GLY A 74 -3.69 -14.67 -15.75
C GLY A 74 -3.22 -13.83 -14.55
N ALA A 75 -4.15 -13.24 -13.82
CA ALA A 75 -3.89 -12.35 -12.68
C ALA A 75 -5.08 -12.37 -11.70
N PHE A 76 -5.19 -11.39 -10.78
CA PHE A 76 -6.22 -11.40 -9.74
C PHE A 76 -7.19 -10.22 -9.80
N GLY A 77 -8.47 -10.53 -9.61
CA GLY A 77 -9.53 -9.58 -9.32
C GLY A 77 -9.65 -9.29 -7.82
N ALA A 78 -10.50 -8.32 -7.46
CA ALA A 78 -10.70 -7.93 -6.06
C ALA A 78 -11.52 -8.93 -5.24
N HIS A 79 -12.27 -9.81 -5.92
CA HIS A 79 -13.20 -10.79 -5.37
C HIS A 79 -13.38 -11.91 -6.41
N PRO A 80 -13.85 -13.12 -6.04
CA PRO A 80 -14.26 -14.12 -7.03
C PRO A 80 -15.20 -13.55 -8.10
N ASP A 81 -15.01 -14.00 -9.33
CA ASP A 81 -15.75 -13.60 -10.54
C ASP A 81 -15.56 -12.13 -10.97
N HIS A 82 -14.55 -11.43 -10.44
CA HIS A 82 -14.17 -10.10 -10.91
C HIS A 82 -12.98 -10.16 -11.88
N ASP A 83 -12.98 -9.28 -12.88
CA ASP A 83 -11.86 -9.08 -13.80
C ASP A 83 -10.56 -8.76 -13.03
N ALA A 84 -9.43 -9.25 -13.58
CA ALA A 84 -8.13 -8.92 -13.03
C ALA A 84 -7.84 -7.42 -13.07
N HIS A 85 -7.27 -6.91 -11.99
CA HIS A 85 -6.85 -5.53 -11.88
C HIS A 85 -5.52 -5.44 -11.12
N LEU A 86 -4.67 -4.49 -11.52
CA LEU A 86 -3.29 -4.40 -11.03
C LEU A 86 -3.20 -4.16 -9.51
N HIS A 87 -4.10 -3.36 -8.94
CA HIS A 87 -4.20 -3.19 -7.48
C HIS A 87 -4.47 -4.52 -6.74
N ALA A 88 -5.48 -5.27 -7.18
CA ALA A 88 -5.83 -6.53 -6.54
C ALA A 88 -4.72 -7.59 -6.74
N THR A 89 -4.09 -7.57 -7.91
CA THR A 89 -2.93 -8.42 -8.22
C THR A 89 -1.75 -8.14 -7.30
N LEU A 90 -1.40 -6.88 -7.03
CA LEU A 90 -0.37 -6.57 -6.04
C LEU A 90 -0.76 -7.08 -4.65
N SER A 91 -1.96 -6.76 -4.17
CA SER A 91 -2.43 -7.19 -2.84
C SER A 91 -2.40 -8.71 -2.69
N ALA A 92 -2.81 -9.47 -3.73
CA ALA A 92 -2.71 -10.92 -3.77
C ALA A 92 -1.26 -11.41 -3.61
N ILE A 93 -0.32 -10.84 -4.38
CA ILE A 93 1.12 -11.16 -4.28
C ILE A 93 1.63 -10.89 -2.86
N GLN A 94 1.30 -9.72 -2.29
CA GLN A 94 1.74 -9.34 -0.95
C GLN A 94 1.18 -10.28 0.12
N ILE A 95 -0.10 -10.66 0.03
CA ILE A 95 -0.71 -11.64 0.94
C ILE A 95 0.00 -12.99 0.81
N LEU A 96 0.19 -13.51 -0.40
CA LEU A 96 0.84 -14.80 -0.63
C LEU A 96 2.29 -14.81 -0.13
N ILE A 97 3.04 -13.72 -0.30
CA ILE A 97 4.40 -13.58 0.25
C ILE A 97 4.36 -13.56 1.79
N MET A 98 3.48 -12.77 2.40
CA MET A 98 3.35 -12.72 3.86
C MET A 98 2.95 -14.07 4.46
N GLN A 99 2.21 -14.87 3.71
CA GLN A 99 1.77 -16.21 4.09
C GLN A 99 2.69 -17.34 3.62
N ASP A 100 3.82 -17.04 2.96
CA ASP A 100 4.73 -18.05 2.41
C ASP A 100 3.99 -19.06 1.52
N ALA A 101 3.28 -18.55 0.51
CA ALA A 101 2.36 -19.29 -0.34
C ALA A 101 2.41 -18.87 -1.82
N LEU A 102 3.51 -18.23 -2.26
CA LEU A 102 3.66 -17.76 -3.64
C LEU A 102 3.70 -18.92 -4.65
N ASP A 103 4.01 -20.14 -4.21
CA ASP A 103 3.95 -21.38 -4.99
C ASP A 103 2.53 -21.75 -5.47
N ARG A 104 1.49 -21.09 -4.93
CA ARG A 104 0.09 -21.33 -5.28
C ARG A 104 -0.38 -20.62 -6.55
N VAL A 105 0.45 -19.79 -7.17
CA VAL A 105 0.10 -19.00 -8.35
C VAL A 105 1.11 -19.19 -9.48
N ASP A 106 0.62 -19.10 -10.71
CA ASP A 106 1.46 -19.01 -11.91
C ASP A 106 2.09 -17.59 -12.00
N VAL A 107 3.31 -17.47 -11.46
CA VAL A 107 4.07 -16.20 -11.46
C VAL A 107 4.34 -15.70 -12.88
N ASP A 108 4.58 -16.58 -13.85
CA ASP A 108 4.89 -16.17 -15.22
C ASP A 108 3.68 -15.51 -15.90
N ARG A 109 2.48 -16.03 -15.66
CA ARG A 109 1.24 -15.42 -16.16
C ARG A 109 0.97 -14.07 -15.51
N VAL A 110 1.19 -13.94 -14.20
CA VAL A 110 1.05 -12.67 -13.49
C VAL A 110 2.02 -11.63 -14.04
N VAL A 111 3.28 -11.98 -14.26
CA VAL A 111 4.30 -11.08 -14.84
C VAL A 111 3.91 -10.66 -16.24
N LYS A 112 3.43 -11.59 -17.07
CA LYS A 112 2.94 -11.30 -18.42
C LYS A 112 1.77 -10.32 -18.39
N PHE A 113 0.81 -10.51 -17.47
CA PHE A 113 -0.30 -9.58 -17.29
C PHE A 113 0.21 -8.18 -16.95
N ILE A 114 1.04 -8.05 -15.91
CA ILE A 114 1.60 -6.77 -15.45
C ILE A 114 2.32 -6.04 -16.59
N LEU A 115 3.23 -6.73 -17.28
CA LEU A 115 4.01 -6.13 -18.38
C LEU A 115 3.13 -5.73 -19.58
N SER A 116 2.01 -6.41 -19.80
CA SER A 116 1.09 -6.05 -20.89
C SER A 116 0.35 -4.73 -20.66
N LEU A 117 0.29 -4.26 -19.40
CA LEU A 117 -0.35 -3.00 -19.02
C LEU A 117 0.58 -1.78 -19.15
N GLN A 118 1.88 -1.96 -19.43
CA GLN A 118 2.79 -0.85 -19.68
C GLN A 118 2.46 -0.18 -21.02
N GLN A 119 2.07 1.09 -20.97
CA GLN A 119 1.71 1.88 -22.14
C GLN A 119 2.96 2.45 -22.84
N PRO A 120 2.85 2.87 -24.12
CA PRO A 120 3.96 3.49 -24.84
C PRO A 120 4.57 4.72 -24.16
N SER A 121 3.79 5.46 -23.37
CA SER A 121 4.24 6.60 -22.57
C SER A 121 5.06 6.22 -21.34
N GLY A 122 5.03 4.95 -20.92
CA GLY A 122 5.68 4.43 -19.71
C GLY A 122 4.78 4.32 -18.48
N VAL A 123 3.57 4.88 -18.52
CA VAL A 123 2.56 4.64 -17.48
C VAL A 123 2.00 3.22 -17.55
N PHE A 124 1.40 2.75 -16.47
CA PHE A 124 0.66 1.50 -16.45
C PHE A 124 -0.84 1.76 -16.42
N ALA A 125 -1.59 0.96 -17.18
CA ALA A 125 -3.02 0.86 -17.00
C ALA A 125 -3.36 -0.01 -15.78
N GLY A 126 -4.52 0.21 -15.16
CA GLY A 126 -5.02 -0.64 -14.07
C GLY A 126 -5.48 -2.03 -14.56
N ASP A 127 -6.02 -2.07 -15.77
CA ASP A 127 -6.56 -3.24 -16.44
C ASP A 127 -6.66 -3.02 -17.97
N GLN A 128 -7.38 -3.90 -18.66
CA GLN A 128 -7.61 -3.85 -20.11
C GLN A 128 -8.41 -2.63 -20.60
N TRP A 129 -9.09 -1.90 -19.71
CA TRP A 129 -9.94 -0.76 -20.06
C TRP A 129 -9.16 0.56 -20.11
N GLY A 130 -7.89 0.56 -19.68
CA GLY A 130 -6.94 1.62 -19.99
C GLY A 130 -6.97 2.84 -19.08
N GLU A 131 -7.60 2.78 -17.89
CA GLU A 131 -7.40 3.80 -16.86
C GLU A 131 -5.92 3.85 -16.45
N VAL A 132 -5.33 5.04 -16.40
CA VAL A 132 -3.92 5.22 -16.05
C VAL A 132 -3.77 6.09 -14.81
N ASP A 133 -2.84 5.71 -13.93
CA ASP A 133 -2.52 6.42 -12.71
C ASP A 133 -1.11 6.02 -12.22
N THR A 134 -0.36 6.94 -11.62
CA THR A 134 0.93 6.62 -10.98
C THR A 134 0.84 5.52 -9.90
N ARG A 135 -0.33 5.31 -9.29
CA ARG A 135 -0.61 4.17 -8.38
C ARG A 135 -0.43 2.83 -9.09
N PHE A 136 -0.98 2.69 -10.30
CA PHE A 136 -0.83 1.49 -11.11
C PHE A 136 0.63 1.26 -11.48
N LEU A 137 1.36 2.33 -11.82
CA LEU A 137 2.80 2.25 -12.08
C LEU A 137 3.56 1.70 -10.88
N TYR A 138 3.34 2.24 -9.67
CA TYR A 138 3.94 1.69 -8.46
C TYR A 138 3.52 0.25 -8.20
N CYS A 139 2.25 -0.10 -8.43
CA CYS A 139 1.79 -1.47 -8.25
C CYS A 139 2.52 -2.46 -9.17
N ALA A 140 2.73 -2.10 -10.44
CA ALA A 140 3.53 -2.90 -11.37
C ALA A 140 4.98 -3.04 -10.91
N VAL A 141 5.65 -1.92 -10.59
CA VAL A 141 7.06 -1.90 -10.16
C VAL A 141 7.26 -2.71 -8.87
N ASN A 142 6.37 -2.53 -7.89
CA ASN A 142 6.39 -3.27 -6.63
C ASN A 142 6.18 -4.76 -6.85
N ALA A 143 5.14 -5.15 -7.60
CA ALA A 143 4.86 -6.55 -7.90
C ALA A 143 6.04 -7.22 -8.63
N LEU A 144 6.58 -6.59 -9.69
CA LEU A 144 7.72 -7.14 -10.42
C LEU A 144 8.97 -7.28 -9.53
N SER A 145 9.22 -6.33 -8.63
CA SER A 145 10.32 -6.43 -7.67
C SER A 145 10.13 -7.57 -6.68
N LEU A 146 8.94 -7.67 -6.07
CA LEU A 146 8.59 -8.75 -5.13
C LEU A 146 8.68 -10.14 -5.79
N LEU A 147 8.35 -10.25 -7.07
CA LEU A 147 8.44 -11.49 -7.85
C LEU A 147 9.86 -11.78 -8.38
N GLY A 148 10.83 -10.88 -8.20
CA GLY A 148 12.20 -11.02 -8.73
C GLY A 148 12.30 -10.83 -10.24
N ARG A 149 11.33 -10.14 -10.86
CA ARG A 149 11.14 -9.97 -12.30
C ARG A 149 11.27 -8.52 -12.77
N LEU A 150 11.84 -7.66 -11.93
CA LEU A 150 12.07 -6.24 -12.24
C LEU A 150 12.91 -6.03 -13.51
N HIS A 151 13.79 -6.98 -13.84
CA HIS A 151 14.67 -6.93 -15.02
C HIS A 151 13.93 -7.05 -16.37
N GLU A 152 12.66 -7.45 -16.38
CA GLU A 152 11.83 -7.47 -17.60
C GLU A 152 11.11 -6.15 -17.88
N LEU A 153 11.13 -5.23 -16.92
CA LEU A 153 10.53 -3.92 -17.06
C LEU A 153 11.37 -3.02 -17.96
N ASP A 154 10.72 -2.26 -18.85
CA ASP A 154 11.33 -1.07 -19.45
C ASP A 154 11.40 0.05 -18.41
N VAL A 155 12.52 0.08 -17.68
CA VAL A 155 12.76 1.01 -16.58
C VAL A 155 12.79 2.46 -17.08
N GLU A 156 13.44 2.74 -18.21
CA GLU A 156 13.61 4.10 -18.70
C GLU A 156 12.29 4.72 -19.16
N LYS A 157 11.38 3.94 -19.76
CA LYS A 157 10.01 4.44 -20.03
C LYS A 157 9.29 4.80 -18.74
N THR A 158 9.36 3.91 -17.75
CA THR A 158 8.68 4.09 -16.45
C THR A 158 9.19 5.34 -15.74
N VAL A 159 10.51 5.51 -15.63
CA VAL A 159 11.16 6.68 -15.05
C VAL A 159 10.86 7.94 -15.87
N GLY A 160 10.88 7.83 -17.20
CA GLY A 160 10.52 8.91 -18.12
C GLY A 160 9.10 9.43 -17.91
N TYR A 161 8.14 8.56 -17.58
CA TYR A 161 6.78 8.96 -17.23
C TYR A 161 6.71 9.64 -15.86
N LEU A 162 7.37 9.07 -14.83
CA LEU A 162 7.43 9.67 -13.50
C LEU A 162 8.01 11.10 -13.52
N ARG A 163 9.03 11.33 -14.35
CA ARG A 163 9.59 12.67 -14.56
C ARG A 163 8.56 13.67 -15.11
N GLN A 164 7.61 13.23 -15.93
CA GLN A 164 6.52 14.07 -16.46
C GLN A 164 5.42 14.34 -15.41
N CYS A 165 5.26 13.45 -14.43
CA CYS A 165 4.31 13.62 -13.32
C CYS A 165 4.84 14.55 -12.22
N ARG A 166 6.14 14.84 -12.20
CA ARG A 166 6.76 15.75 -11.23
C ARG A 166 6.34 17.20 -11.50
N ASN A 167 5.92 17.90 -10.46
CA ASN A 167 5.50 19.29 -10.50
C ASN A 167 6.60 20.25 -10.02
N PHE A 168 6.37 21.54 -10.21
CA PHE A 168 7.29 22.61 -9.81
C PHE A 168 7.53 22.69 -8.29
N ASP A 169 6.59 22.18 -7.51
CA ASP A 169 6.63 22.13 -6.04
C ASP A 169 7.37 20.88 -5.51
N GLY A 170 8.05 20.14 -6.40
CA GLY A 170 8.75 18.90 -6.09
C GLY A 170 7.84 17.67 -5.94
N GLY A 171 6.53 17.88 -5.81
CA GLY A 171 5.54 16.81 -5.67
C GLY A 171 5.23 16.09 -6.98
N PHE A 172 4.33 15.11 -6.90
CA PHE A 172 3.90 14.30 -8.04
C PHE A 172 2.37 14.27 -8.14
N GLY A 173 1.86 14.32 -9.37
CA GLY A 173 0.45 14.14 -9.69
C GLY A 173 0.10 12.72 -10.13
N ALA A 174 -1.20 12.39 -10.10
CA ALA A 174 -1.72 11.08 -10.51
C ALA A 174 -1.45 10.74 -11.99
N VAL A 175 -1.38 11.78 -12.82
CA VAL A 175 -0.96 11.76 -14.23
C VAL A 175 -0.16 13.04 -14.52
N ALA A 176 0.51 13.10 -15.67
CA ALA A 176 1.26 14.29 -16.08
C ALA A 176 0.37 15.54 -16.07
N GLY A 177 0.81 16.60 -15.37
CA GLY A 177 0.09 17.86 -15.22
C GLY A 177 -1.02 17.88 -14.15
N ALA A 178 -1.26 16.77 -13.45
CA ALA A 178 -2.18 16.75 -12.31
C ALA A 178 -1.55 17.40 -11.06
N GLU A 179 -2.40 17.90 -10.15
CA GLU A 179 -1.99 18.50 -8.88
C GLU A 179 -1.15 17.52 -8.03
N SER A 180 -0.13 18.04 -7.35
CA SER A 180 0.67 17.29 -6.40
C SER A 180 -0.18 16.75 -5.24
N HIS A 181 -0.05 15.46 -4.94
CA HIS A 181 -0.82 14.80 -3.89
C HIS A 181 0.07 13.84 -3.09
N ALA A 182 -0.06 13.79 -1.76
CA ALA A 182 0.82 13.02 -0.88
C ALA A 182 0.85 11.52 -1.20
N ALA A 183 -0.32 10.93 -1.50
CA ALA A 183 -0.38 9.54 -1.98
C ALA A 183 0.37 9.33 -3.31
N MET A 184 0.33 10.30 -4.23
CA MET A 184 1.04 10.23 -5.52
C MET A 184 2.54 10.41 -5.32
N VAL A 185 2.93 11.32 -4.44
CA VAL A 185 4.31 11.48 -3.97
C VAL A 185 4.84 10.16 -3.40
N PHE A 186 4.07 9.50 -2.54
CA PHE A 186 4.46 8.20 -1.99
C PHE A 186 4.69 7.16 -3.09
N VAL A 187 3.71 6.91 -3.96
CA VAL A 187 3.84 5.86 -4.98
C VAL A 187 4.95 6.16 -5.99
N CYS A 188 5.14 7.42 -6.38
CA CYS A 188 6.22 7.81 -7.29
C CYS A 188 7.60 7.67 -6.63
N THR A 189 7.74 8.14 -5.39
CA THR A 189 9.00 8.05 -4.64
C THR A 189 9.38 6.60 -4.36
N ALA A 190 8.41 5.77 -3.96
CA ALA A 190 8.62 4.36 -3.70
C ALA A 190 8.96 3.60 -4.98
N ALA A 191 8.30 3.89 -6.11
CA ALA A 191 8.67 3.32 -7.41
C ALA A 191 10.12 3.70 -7.79
N LEU A 192 10.52 4.97 -7.65
CA LEU A 192 11.89 5.40 -7.90
C LEU A 192 12.90 4.74 -6.96
N ALA A 193 12.55 4.51 -5.69
CA ALA A 193 13.39 3.76 -4.75
C ALA A 193 13.59 2.29 -5.18
N ILE A 194 12.54 1.64 -5.67
CA ILE A 194 12.62 0.26 -6.18
C ILE A 194 13.47 0.20 -7.45
N LEU A 195 13.38 1.21 -8.31
CA LEU A 195 14.12 1.30 -9.58
C LEU A 195 15.55 1.81 -9.44
N ASP A 196 16.01 2.12 -8.22
CA ASP A 196 17.33 2.73 -7.95
C ASP A 196 17.51 4.09 -8.67
N ARG A 197 16.45 4.91 -8.66
CA ARG A 197 16.36 6.20 -9.36
C ARG A 197 15.89 7.36 -8.49
N LEU A 198 16.28 7.35 -7.22
CA LEU A 198 16.02 8.46 -6.30
C LEU A 198 16.72 9.77 -6.72
N ASP A 199 17.66 9.71 -7.66
CA ASP A 199 18.30 10.88 -8.29
C ASP A 199 17.31 11.78 -9.06
N GLU A 200 16.15 11.25 -9.44
CA GLU A 200 15.07 12.03 -10.08
C GLU A 200 14.33 12.96 -9.11
N ILE A 201 14.50 12.73 -7.79
CA ILE A 201 13.81 13.47 -6.74
C ILE A 201 14.62 14.70 -6.35
N ASP A 202 13.98 15.86 -6.42
CA ASP A 202 14.46 17.06 -5.75
C ASP A 202 14.07 17.00 -4.28
N GLN A 203 14.99 16.44 -3.49
CA GLN A 203 14.78 16.15 -2.08
C GLN A 203 14.54 17.41 -1.24
N GLU A 204 15.15 18.54 -1.61
CA GLU A 204 15.01 19.79 -0.86
C GLU A 204 13.61 20.35 -1.04
N THR A 205 13.17 20.52 -2.30
CA THR A 205 11.84 21.07 -2.59
C THR A 205 10.75 20.12 -2.11
N LEU A 206 10.87 18.81 -2.37
CA LEU A 206 9.88 17.84 -1.93
C LEU A 206 9.83 17.71 -0.41
N GLY A 207 10.98 17.79 0.26
CA GLY A 207 11.06 17.76 1.72
C GLY A 207 10.30 18.92 2.37
N TRP A 208 10.46 20.13 1.83
CA TRP A 208 9.67 21.29 2.27
C TRP A 208 8.18 21.10 2.01
N TRP A 209 7.82 20.65 0.81
CA TRP A 209 6.41 20.40 0.46
C TRP A 209 5.75 19.40 1.41
N LEU A 210 6.45 18.32 1.78
CA LEU A 210 5.97 17.31 2.73
C LEU A 210 5.86 17.87 4.16
N ALA A 211 6.84 18.66 4.60
CA ALA A 211 6.82 19.28 5.93
C ALA A 211 5.60 20.21 6.10
N GLU A 212 5.20 20.91 5.04
CA GLU A 212 4.01 21.78 5.01
C GLU A 212 2.68 21.02 4.91
N ARG A 213 2.68 19.68 4.97
CA ARG A 213 1.43 18.88 5.07
C ARG A 213 0.98 18.67 6.50
N GLN A 214 1.85 18.88 7.49
CA GLN A 214 1.46 18.80 8.89
C GLN A 214 0.70 20.06 9.31
N LEU A 215 -0.52 19.87 9.82
CA LEU A 215 -1.40 20.94 10.27
C LEU A 215 -1.22 21.22 11.79
N PRO A 216 -1.74 22.36 12.31
CA PRO A 216 -1.54 22.74 13.71
C PRO A 216 -2.05 21.75 14.77
N ASN A 217 -3.02 20.89 14.41
CA ASN A 217 -3.51 19.78 15.24
C ASN A 217 -2.56 18.56 15.26
N GLY A 218 -1.54 18.55 14.41
CA GLY A 218 -0.57 17.47 14.28
C GLY A 218 -0.91 16.42 13.22
N GLY A 219 -2.13 16.45 12.68
CA GLY A 219 -2.55 15.63 11.54
C GLY A 219 -1.89 16.06 10.22
N LEU A 220 -2.02 15.23 9.19
CA LEU A 220 -1.48 15.53 7.86
C LEU A 220 -2.59 15.63 6.82
N ASN A 221 -2.45 16.56 5.87
CA ASN A 221 -3.31 16.61 4.70
C ASN A 221 -2.65 16.02 3.46
N GLY A 222 -3.47 15.51 2.53
CA GLY A 222 -2.98 14.95 1.27
C GLY A 222 -2.58 16.01 0.24
N ARG A 223 -3.05 17.25 0.39
CA ARG A 223 -2.86 18.37 -0.53
C ARG A 223 -2.83 19.70 0.23
N PRO A 224 -2.14 20.74 -0.29
CA PRO A 224 -2.25 22.09 0.24
C PRO A 224 -3.69 22.53 0.45
N GLU A 225 -3.94 23.30 1.52
CA GLU A 225 -5.25 23.88 1.87
C GLU A 225 -6.39 22.86 2.06
N LYS A 226 -6.08 21.57 2.24
CA LYS A 226 -7.05 20.54 2.65
C LYS A 226 -6.98 20.27 4.15
N LEU A 227 -8.06 19.71 4.67
CA LEU A 227 -8.16 19.21 6.04
C LEU A 227 -7.27 17.98 6.24
N GLU A 228 -6.90 17.74 7.48
CA GLU A 228 -6.30 16.50 7.96
C GLU A 228 -7.24 15.29 7.87
N ASP A 229 -6.61 14.14 8.10
CA ASP A 229 -7.19 12.82 8.37
C ASP A 229 -6.81 12.47 9.85
N GLU A 230 -7.80 12.20 10.73
CA GLU A 230 -7.75 12.12 12.20
C GLU A 230 -8.68 11.03 12.79
N THR A 231 -8.41 10.49 14.00
CA THR A 231 -9.23 9.37 14.57
C THR A 231 -9.39 9.30 16.08
N GLU A 232 -10.54 8.79 16.57
CA GLU A 232 -10.83 8.61 18.01
C GLU A 232 -11.41 7.23 18.47
N HIS A 233 -11.62 6.22 17.61
CA HIS A 233 -12.29 4.95 18.00
C HIS A 233 -11.51 3.66 17.62
N GLY A 234 -12.06 2.47 17.94
CA GLY A 234 -11.44 1.17 17.59
C GLY A 234 -11.54 0.89 16.09
N GLY A 235 -10.39 0.59 15.46
CA GLY A 235 -10.20 0.85 14.03
C GLY A 235 -9.94 2.34 13.79
N ILE A 236 -9.05 2.68 12.87
CA ILE A 236 -8.73 4.08 12.54
C ILE A 236 -9.70 4.46 11.40
N ALA A 237 -10.35 5.63 11.50
CA ALA A 237 -11.22 6.26 10.49
C ALA A 237 -10.46 7.36 9.72
N ASP A 238 -11.14 8.08 8.80
CA ASP A 238 -10.58 9.30 8.16
C ASP A 238 -10.68 10.52 9.10
N ARG A 239 -11.77 10.74 9.85
CA ARG A 239 -11.93 11.90 10.75
C ARG A 239 -12.63 11.57 12.07
N PRO A 240 -12.55 12.44 13.11
CA PRO A 240 -13.37 12.28 14.30
C PRO A 240 -14.85 12.32 13.94
N GLY A 241 -15.57 11.24 14.25
CA GLY A 241 -16.97 11.05 13.88
C GLY A 241 -17.21 10.20 12.62
N ASP A 242 -16.17 9.92 11.83
CA ASP A 242 -16.26 8.98 10.72
C ASP A 242 -16.24 7.53 11.19
N GLN A 243 -16.77 6.62 10.36
CA GLN A 243 -16.75 5.19 10.66
C GLN A 243 -15.34 4.62 10.43
N PRO A 244 -14.78 3.87 11.40
CA PRO A 244 -13.53 3.16 11.19
C PRO A 244 -13.57 2.21 10.00
N ASP A 245 -12.49 2.20 9.22
CA ASP A 245 -12.28 1.25 8.15
C ASP A 245 -10.89 0.59 8.23
N VAL A 246 -10.75 -0.53 7.54
CA VAL A 246 -9.50 -1.30 7.55
C VAL A 246 -8.35 -0.61 6.80
N PHE A 247 -8.67 0.29 5.85
CA PHE A 247 -7.68 1.06 5.11
C PHE A 247 -6.98 2.06 6.03
N HIS A 248 -7.74 2.93 6.71
CA HIS A 248 -7.18 3.89 7.66
C HIS A 248 -6.58 3.16 8.87
N THR A 249 -7.15 2.03 9.31
CA THR A 249 -6.51 1.16 10.33
C THR A 249 -5.11 0.74 9.94
N HIS A 250 -4.91 0.29 8.70
CA HIS A 250 -3.60 -0.09 8.21
C HIS A 250 -2.64 1.11 8.13
N PHE A 251 -3.05 2.20 7.47
CA PHE A 251 -2.17 3.35 7.25
C PHE A 251 -1.86 4.14 8.52
N GLY A 252 -2.77 4.22 9.48
CA GLY A 252 -2.51 4.82 10.78
C GLY A 252 -1.53 3.99 11.61
N VAL A 253 -1.70 2.66 11.67
CA VAL A 253 -0.73 1.76 12.34
C VAL A 253 0.63 1.78 11.65
N ALA A 254 0.65 1.86 10.31
CA ALA A 254 1.87 2.05 9.52
C ALA A 254 2.58 3.36 9.90
N GLY A 255 1.87 4.48 9.95
CA GLY A 255 2.41 5.77 10.37
C GLY A 255 3.00 5.72 11.77
N LEU A 256 2.31 5.12 12.74
CA LEU A 256 2.82 4.91 14.10
C LEU A 256 4.09 4.05 14.10
N SER A 257 4.15 2.99 13.29
CA SER A 257 5.36 2.17 13.13
C SER A 257 6.52 2.99 12.60
N LEU A 258 6.33 3.79 11.56
CA LEU A 258 7.39 4.66 11.01
C LEU A 258 7.85 5.72 12.02
N LEU A 259 6.95 6.22 12.87
CA LEU A 259 7.25 7.20 13.92
C LEU A 259 7.90 6.62 15.20
N GLY A 260 8.26 5.33 15.19
CA GLY A 260 8.91 4.70 16.34
C GLY A 260 7.95 4.38 17.50
N TYR A 261 6.64 4.22 17.27
CA TYR A 261 5.70 3.94 18.36
C TYR A 261 6.08 2.63 19.10
N PRO A 262 6.00 2.58 20.45
CA PRO A 262 6.40 1.41 21.24
C PRO A 262 5.59 0.16 20.89
N GLY A 263 6.25 -1.00 20.87
CA GLY A 263 5.57 -2.30 20.71
C GLY A 263 5.10 -2.64 19.29
N LEU A 264 5.31 -1.77 18.30
CA LEU A 264 5.05 -2.09 16.89
C LEU A 264 6.31 -2.64 16.20
N ALA A 265 6.12 -3.54 15.25
CA ALA A 265 7.17 -4.02 14.35
C ALA A 265 7.43 -3.02 13.22
N ASP A 266 8.65 -3.00 12.71
CA ASP A 266 9.04 -2.13 11.61
C ASP A 266 8.27 -2.46 10.33
N LEU A 267 7.75 -1.43 9.68
CA LEU A 267 7.22 -1.46 8.32
C LEU A 267 8.32 -1.00 7.35
N ASP A 268 8.45 -1.65 6.19
CA ASP A 268 9.26 -1.14 5.10
C ASP A 268 8.50 0.01 4.39
N PRO A 269 9.05 1.24 4.35
CA PRO A 269 8.39 2.41 3.79
C PRO A 269 8.34 2.42 2.26
N VAL A 270 9.06 1.52 1.58
CA VAL A 270 9.07 1.42 0.12
C VAL A 270 8.03 0.41 -0.36
N TYR A 271 7.92 -0.74 0.30
CA TYR A 271 7.00 -1.81 -0.10
C TYR A 271 5.67 -1.80 0.65
N CYS A 272 5.56 -1.02 1.74
CA CYS A 272 4.45 -1.04 2.69
C CYS A 272 4.16 -2.46 3.23
N MET A 273 5.22 -3.24 3.45
CA MET A 273 5.16 -4.61 4.00
C MET A 273 6.04 -4.73 5.24
N PRO A 274 5.82 -5.72 6.12
CA PRO A 274 6.65 -5.88 7.32
C PRO A 274 8.14 -5.96 6.95
N ALA A 275 8.99 -5.11 7.55
CA ALA A 275 10.37 -4.92 7.11
C ALA A 275 11.19 -6.22 7.14
N LYS A 276 10.94 -7.08 8.13
CA LYS A 276 11.58 -8.41 8.23
C LYS A 276 11.28 -9.33 7.04
N ILE A 277 10.14 -9.16 6.37
CA ILE A 277 9.79 -9.94 5.18
C ILE A 277 10.61 -9.44 3.99
N ILE A 278 10.62 -8.13 3.76
CA ILE A 278 11.40 -7.49 2.70
C ILE A 278 12.90 -7.76 2.86
N GLU A 279 13.43 -7.73 4.08
CA GLU A 279 14.82 -8.06 4.38
C GLU A 279 15.17 -9.52 4.05
N ARG A 280 14.30 -10.47 4.41
CA ARG A 280 14.49 -11.89 4.05
C ARG A 280 14.48 -12.12 2.53
N MET A 281 13.80 -11.26 1.79
CA MET A 281 13.79 -11.29 0.32
C MET A 281 15.02 -10.59 -0.30
N GLY A 282 15.87 -9.95 0.50
CA GLY A 282 17.03 -9.19 -0.01
C GLY A 282 16.65 -7.89 -0.73
N LEU A 283 15.45 -7.37 -0.49
CA LEU A 283 14.89 -6.20 -1.19
C LEU A 283 14.99 -4.89 -0.40
N ARG A 284 15.51 -4.95 0.83
CA ARG A 284 15.60 -3.80 1.72
C ARG A 284 16.46 -2.70 1.10
N ARG A 285 15.95 -1.46 1.15
CA ARG A 285 16.65 -0.25 0.68
C ARG A 285 17.33 0.47 1.83
N ASP A 286 18.14 1.47 1.51
CA ASP A 286 18.94 2.26 2.46
C ASP A 286 18.07 3.23 3.28
N TRP A 287 17.21 2.67 4.14
CA TRP A 287 16.43 3.40 5.13
C TRP A 287 16.68 2.82 6.52
N GLU A 288 16.66 3.70 7.53
CA GLU A 288 16.82 3.33 8.94
C GLU A 288 15.50 3.52 9.68
N ALA A 289 15.11 2.51 10.46
CA ALA A 289 13.95 2.60 11.32
C ALA A 289 14.23 3.58 12.48
N LEU A 290 13.27 4.44 12.82
CA LEU A 290 13.38 5.20 14.06
C LEU A 290 13.40 4.27 15.28
N PRO A 291 14.22 4.57 16.30
CA PRO A 291 14.20 3.81 17.55
C PRO A 291 12.79 3.79 18.15
N ARG A 292 12.38 2.62 18.67
CA ARG A 292 11.11 2.50 19.40
C ARG A 292 11.17 3.42 20.63
N LYS A 293 10.22 4.34 20.73
CA LYS A 293 10.06 5.23 21.90
C LYS A 293 9.82 4.38 23.14
N THR A 294 10.22 4.89 24.30
CA THR A 294 9.85 4.30 25.60
C THR A 294 8.45 4.75 25.98
N GLU A 295 7.68 3.86 26.62
CA GLU A 295 6.38 4.20 27.22
C GLU A 295 6.47 5.30 28.30
#